data_AF-A0A4P9YVC6-F1
#
_entry.id   AF-A0A4P9YVC6-F1
#
_cell.length_a   1.000
_cell.length_b   1.000
_cell.length_c   1.000
_cell.angle_alpha   90.00
_cell.angle_beta   90.00
_cell.angle_gamma   90.00
#
_symmetry.space_group_name_H-M   'P 1'
#
loop_
_entity.id
_entity.type
_entity.pdbx_description
1 polymer ?
#
loop_
_entity_poly.entity_id
_entity_poly.type
_entity_poly.pdbx_seq_one_letter_code
_entity_poly.pdbx_strand_id
1 'polypeptide(L)'
;MNPSIQSLKKTLRKQLRSRLKLVSPATVAAECNIFISMDGEIETRPIIEDILATGRSCYIPRWQHDTMEMVRLTSLEDFKALPLNAWNIPEPRHDEPRENGS
;
A
#
# COMPACT_ATOMS: atom_id res chain seq x y z
N MET A 1 -22.37 2.96 -16.26
CA MET A 1 -20.93 2.64 -16.45
C MET A 1 -20.81 1.59 -17.55
N ASN A 2 -20.00 1.81 -18.58
CA ASN A 2 -19.92 0.91 -19.75
C ASN A 2 -19.32 -0.46 -19.35
N PRO A 3 -20.04 -1.59 -19.53
CA PRO A 3 -19.57 -2.92 -19.13
C PRO A 3 -18.23 -3.33 -19.76
N SER A 4 -17.98 -2.88 -20.99
CA SER A 4 -16.72 -3.15 -21.71
C SER A 4 -15.53 -2.45 -21.06
N ILE A 5 -15.71 -1.23 -20.56
CA ILE A 5 -14.68 -0.49 -19.82
C ILE A 5 -14.36 -1.16 -18.49
N GLN A 6 -15.38 -1.69 -17.79
CA GLN A 6 -15.16 -2.44 -16.54
C GLN A 6 -14.33 -3.70 -16.78
N SER A 7 -14.63 -4.44 -17.85
CA SER A 7 -13.90 -5.64 -18.23
C SER A 7 -12.44 -5.34 -18.56
N LEU A 8 -12.17 -4.28 -19.34
CA LEU A 8 -10.80 -3.85 -19.66
C LEU A 8 -10.00 -3.47 -18.40
N LYS A 9 -10.60 -2.69 -17.49
CA LYS A 9 -9.95 -2.34 -16.21
C LYS A 9 -9.61 -3.60 -15.40
N LYS A 10 -10.51 -4.59 -15.34
CA LYS A 10 -10.28 -5.85 -14.64
C LYS A 10 -9.11 -6.65 -15.25
N THR A 11 -9.07 -6.74 -16.58
CA THR A 11 -7.98 -7.43 -17.31
C THR A 11 -6.63 -6.75 -17.06
N LEU A 12 -6.57 -5.42 -17.14
CA LEU A 12 -5.35 -4.67 -16.89
C LEU A 12 -4.84 -4.85 -15.45
N ARG A 13 -5.72 -4.78 -14.45
CA ARG A 13 -5.35 -5.04 -13.04
C ARG A 13 -4.76 -6.43 -12.86
N LYS A 14 -5.35 -7.45 -13.50
CA LYS A 14 -4.85 -8.83 -13.46
C LYS A 14 -3.45 -8.93 -14.08
N GLN A 15 -3.22 -8.29 -15.22
CA GLN A 15 -1.91 -8.29 -15.88
C GLN A 15 -0.85 -7.57 -15.06
N LEU A 16 -1.17 -6.40 -14.49
CA LEU A 16 -0.26 -5.64 -13.63
C LEU A 16 0.13 -6.45 -12.39
N ARG A 17 -0.83 -7.09 -11.73
CA ARG A 17 -0.57 -7.97 -10.58
C ARG A 17 0.38 -9.11 -10.94
N SER A 18 0.18 -9.78 -12.07
CA SER A 18 1.08 -10.85 -12.51
C SER A 18 2.49 -10.32 -12.81
N ARG A 19 2.61 -9.16 -13.43
CA ARG A 19 3.92 -8.56 -13.75
C ARG A 19 4.66 -8.07 -12.50
N LEU A 20 3.96 -7.47 -11.54
CA LEU A 20 4.55 -7.03 -10.28
C LEU A 20 5.15 -8.20 -9.49
N LYS A 21 4.52 -9.38 -9.54
CA LYS A 21 5.09 -10.61 -8.93
C LYS A 21 6.39 -11.09 -9.59
N LEU A 22 6.63 -10.72 -10.85
CA LEU A 22 7.86 -11.08 -11.57
C LEU A 22 9.00 -10.10 -11.28
N VAL A 23 8.71 -8.94 -10.69
CA VAL A 23 9.73 -8.01 -10.20
C VAL A 23 10.38 -8.65 -8.98
N SER A 24 11.63 -9.05 -9.11
CA SER A 24 12.37 -9.71 -8.03
C SER A 24 12.50 -8.77 -6.82
N PRO A 25 12.43 -9.28 -5.58
CA PRO A 25 12.67 -8.48 -4.38
C PRO A 25 14.00 -7.71 -4.41
N ALA A 26 15.02 -8.22 -5.11
CA ALA A 26 16.32 -7.56 -5.28
C ALA A 26 16.29 -6.39 -6.28
N THR A 27 15.26 -6.32 -7.13
CA THR A 27 15.05 -5.21 -8.08
C THR A 27 14.15 -4.10 -7.53
N VAL A 28 13.52 -4.34 -6.38
CA VAL A 28 12.72 -3.34 -5.67
C VAL A 28 13.64 -2.64 -4.66
N ALA A 29 13.50 -1.32 -4.53
CA ALA A 29 14.30 -0.54 -3.59
C ALA A 29 14.20 -1.09 -2.16
N ALA A 30 15.25 -0.87 -1.36
CA ALA A 30 15.26 -1.24 0.06
C ALA A 30 14.14 -0.52 0.86
N GLU A 31 13.66 0.59 0.32
CA GLU A 31 12.62 1.46 0.89
C GLU A 31 11.48 1.65 -0.12
N CYS A 32 10.25 1.41 0.31
CA CYS A 32 9.08 1.42 -0.54
C CYS A 32 7.98 2.34 0.01
N ASN A 33 7.60 3.34 -0.77
CA ASN A 33 6.41 4.16 -0.56
C ASN A 33 5.23 3.51 -1.29
N ILE A 34 4.22 3.04 -0.56
CA ILE A 34 3.09 2.31 -1.14
C ILE A 34 1.76 2.74 -0.50
N PHE A 35 0.76 2.97 -1.34
CA PHE A 35 -0.59 3.28 -0.87
C PHE A 35 -1.35 2.00 -0.48
N ILE A 36 -2.31 2.14 0.43
CA ILE A 36 -3.22 1.04 0.80
C ILE A 36 -4.43 1.11 -0.13
N SER A 37 -4.58 0.09 -0.97
CA SER A 37 -5.56 0.08 -2.06
C SER A 37 -7.00 0.20 -1.59
N MET A 38 -7.75 1.08 -2.24
CA MET A 38 -9.20 1.27 -2.11
C MET A 38 -9.98 0.51 -3.20
N ASP A 39 -11.30 0.52 -3.09
CA ASP A 39 -12.19 -0.06 -4.10
C ASP A 39 -11.96 0.56 -5.48
N GLY A 40 -11.66 -0.31 -6.45
CA GLY A 40 -11.36 0.12 -7.82
C GLY A 40 -9.88 0.42 -8.07
N GLU A 41 -9.00 0.31 -7.08
CA GLU A 41 -7.55 0.38 -7.29
C GLU A 41 -6.94 -1.01 -7.55
N ILE A 42 -5.64 -1.05 -7.78
CA ILE A 42 -4.89 -2.32 -7.79
C ILE A 42 -4.71 -2.74 -6.32
N GLU A 43 -5.01 -4.00 -6.01
CA GLU A 43 -4.82 -4.55 -4.67
C GLU A 43 -3.32 -4.55 -4.28
N THR A 44 -2.94 -3.67 -3.34
CA THR A 44 -1.55 -3.48 -2.88
C THR A 44 -1.20 -4.23 -1.60
N ARG A 45 -2.19 -4.73 -0.86
CA ARG A 45 -1.98 -5.45 0.42
C ARG A 45 -1.00 -6.63 0.30
N PRO A 46 -1.07 -7.50 -0.72
CA PRO A 46 -0.10 -8.59 -0.88
C PRO A 46 1.33 -8.10 -1.15
N ILE A 47 1.49 -6.88 -1.69
CA ILE A 47 2.80 -6.26 -1.93
C ILE A 47 3.36 -5.73 -0.60
N ILE A 48 2.53 -5.08 0.22
CA ILE A 48 2.90 -4.64 1.58
C ILE A 48 3.37 -5.85 2.42
N GLU A 49 2.61 -6.94 2.39
CA GLU A 49 2.95 -8.18 3.08
C GLU A 49 4.31 -8.74 2.63
N ASP A 50 4.58 -8.77 1.33
CA ASP A 50 5.87 -9.23 0.77
C ASP A 50 7.04 -8.31 1.16
N ILE A 51 6.86 -6.98 1.10
CA ILE A 51 7.87 -6.00 1.52
C ILE A 51 8.25 -6.24 2.99
N LEU A 52 7.26 -6.37 3.87
CA LEU A 52 7.49 -6.59 5.30
C LEU A 52 8.10 -7.97 5.59
N ALA A 53 7.63 -9.03 4.91
CA ALA A 53 8.16 -10.39 5.10
C ALA A 53 9.63 -10.55 4.66
N THR A 54 10.09 -9.67 3.78
CA THR A 54 11.47 -9.65 3.28
C THR A 54 12.37 -8.67 4.03
N GLY A 55 11.86 -8.01 5.09
CA GLY A 55 12.63 -7.10 5.94
C GLY A 55 12.95 -5.74 5.31
N ARG A 56 12.25 -5.36 4.23
CA ARG A 56 12.40 -4.05 3.58
C ARG A 56 11.57 -2.98 4.31
N SER A 57 11.98 -1.72 4.20
CA SER A 57 11.22 -0.60 4.78
C SER A 57 9.99 -0.32 3.92
N CYS A 58 8.83 -0.31 4.56
CA CYS A 58 7.54 -0.03 3.93
C CYS A 58 6.95 1.22 4.56
N TYR A 59 6.59 2.19 3.73
CA TYR A 59 5.99 3.45 4.15
C TYR A 59 4.61 3.58 3.49
N ILE A 60 3.61 3.95 4.29
CA ILE A 60 2.22 4.14 3.87
C ILE A 60 1.80 5.59 4.05
N PRO A 61 0.84 6.09 3.26
CA PRO A 61 0.35 7.45 3.44
C PRO A 61 -0.41 7.61 4.76
N ARG A 62 -0.14 8.72 5.46
CA ARG A 62 -0.93 9.23 6.58
C ARG A 62 -1.37 10.66 6.25
N TRP A 63 -2.67 10.89 6.23
CA TRP A 63 -3.30 12.14 5.81
C TRP A 63 -3.48 13.11 6.96
N GLN A 64 -2.78 14.24 6.94
CA GLN A 64 -2.94 15.30 7.91
C GLN A 64 -3.47 16.57 7.23
N HIS A 65 -4.79 16.77 7.33
CA HIS A 65 -5.52 17.89 6.68
C HIS A 65 -5.23 17.96 5.17
N ASP A 66 -4.43 18.95 4.76
CA ASP A 66 -4.06 19.22 3.36
C ASP A 66 -2.69 18.62 2.97
N THR A 67 -2.06 17.89 3.89
CA THR A 67 -0.74 17.28 3.69
C THR A 67 -0.82 15.76 3.84
N MET A 68 0.00 15.05 3.07
CA MET A 68 0.16 13.61 3.17
C MET A 68 1.63 13.33 3.45
N GLU A 69 1.91 12.63 4.53
CA GLU A 69 3.24 12.13 4.84
C GLU A 69 3.30 10.62 4.61
N MET A 70 4.46 10.11 4.24
CA MET A 70 4.72 8.68 4.17
C MET A 70 5.29 8.25 5.50
N VAL A 71 4.66 7.29 6.18
CA VAL A 71 5.07 6.84 7.52
C VAL A 71 5.37 5.35 7.55
N ARG A 72 6.40 4.99 8.31
CA ARG A 72 6.93 3.63 8.33
C ARG A 72 6.00 2.64 9.04
N LEU A 73 5.82 1.48 8.42
CA LEU A 73 5.30 0.27 9.04
C LEU A 73 6.43 -0.49 9.74
N THR A 74 6.21 -0.89 10.98
CA THR A 74 7.24 -1.59 11.77
C THR A 74 7.19 -3.09 11.60
N SER A 75 6.03 -3.66 11.28
CA SER A 75 5.83 -5.10 11.07
C SER A 75 4.51 -5.40 10.35
N LEU A 76 4.31 -6.67 9.99
CA LEU A 76 3.02 -7.14 9.48
C LEU A 76 1.91 -7.07 10.55
N GLU A 77 2.26 -7.23 11.83
CA GLU A 77 1.29 -7.10 12.92
C GLU A 77 0.86 -5.64 13.10
N ASP A 78 1.80 -4.70 13.01
CA ASP A 78 1.51 -3.26 13.00
C ASP A 78 0.53 -2.91 11.86
N PHE A 79 0.81 -3.37 10.64
CA PHE A 79 -0.09 -3.15 9.50
C PHE A 79 -1.52 -3.70 9.73
N LYS A 80 -1.64 -4.87 10.36
CA LYS A 80 -2.95 -5.50 10.66
C LYS A 80 -3.68 -4.82 11.81
N ALA A 81 -2.96 -4.17 12.72
CA ALA A 81 -3.50 -3.49 13.89
C ALA A 81 -3.92 -2.05 13.63
N LEU A 82 -3.61 -1.50 12.45
CA LEU A 82 -3.97 -0.13 12.10
C LEU A 82 -5.48 0.11 12.21
N PRO A 83 -5.91 1.20 12.87
CA PRO A 83 -7.30 1.60 12.87
C PRO A 83 -7.74 2.02 11.46
N LEU A 84 -9.04 1.93 11.21
CA LEU A 84 -9.62 2.41 9.97
C LEU A 84 -10.01 3.88 10.10
N ASN A 85 -9.67 4.68 9.09
CA ASN A 85 -10.09 6.07 9.01
C ASN A 85 -11.53 6.22 8.47
N ALA A 86 -12.00 7.46 8.27
CA ALA A 86 -13.35 7.76 7.77
C ALA A 86 -13.66 7.15 6.39
N TRP A 87 -12.63 6.74 5.63
CA TRP A 87 -12.73 6.11 4.32
C TRP A 87 -12.56 4.59 4.37
N ASN A 88 -12.54 4.00 5.58
CA ASN A 88 -12.35 2.57 5.80
C ASN A 88 -10.96 2.07 5.35
N ILE A 89 -9.96 2.95 5.35
CA ILE A 89 -8.57 2.64 5.00
C ILE A 89 -7.75 2.49 6.29
N PRO A 90 -6.96 1.43 6.45
CA PRO A 90 -6.01 1.31 7.55
C PRO A 90 -5.02 2.46 7.56
N GLU A 91 -4.93 3.21 8.65
CA GLU A 91 -4.10 4.40 8.76
C GLU A 91 -3.54 4.51 10.19
N PRO A 92 -2.23 4.80 10.36
CA PRO A 92 -1.66 5.04 11.68
C PRO A 92 -2.29 6.25 12.35
N ARG A 93 -2.42 6.22 13.67
CA ARG A 93 -2.98 7.35 14.40
C ARG A 93 -2.06 8.57 14.29
N HIS A 94 -2.64 9.76 14.27
CA HIS A 94 -1.86 11.01 14.19
C HIS A 94 -1.11 11.36 15.48
N ASP A 95 -1.55 10.80 16.62
CA ASP A 95 -0.88 10.96 17.92
C ASP A 95 0.28 9.98 18.12
N GLU A 96 0.47 9.03 17.20
CA GLU A 96 1.55 8.07 17.25
C GLU A 96 2.77 8.59 16.47
N PRO A 97 3.94 8.76 17.11
CA PRO A 97 5.15 9.11 16.39
C PRO A 97 5.57 7.96 15.47
N ARG A 98 5.83 8.29 14.20
CA ARG A 98 6.25 7.35 13.17
C ARG A 98 7.46 7.93 12.44
N GLU A 99 8.31 7.06 11.91
CA GLU A 99 9.41 7.47 11.04
C GLU A 99 8.87 7.90 9.68
N ASN A 100 9.30 9.06 9.19
CA ASN A 100 8.85 9.61 7.92
C ASN A 100 9.71 9.08 6.77
N GLY A 101 9.05 8.56 5.74
CA GLY A 101 9.64 8.27 4.45
C GLY A 101 9.84 9.58 3.69
N SER A 102 11.06 9.79 3.19
CA SER A 102 11.49 10.96 2.41
C SER A 102 10.58 11.32 1.25
#